data_AF-A0A6A3DGZ2-F1
#
_entry.id   AF-A0A6A3DGZ2-F1
#
_cell.length_a   1.000
_cell.length_b   1.000
_cell.length_c   1.000
_cell.angle_alpha   90.00
_cell.angle_beta   90.00
_cell.angle_gamma   90.00
#
_symmetry.space_group_name_H-M   'P 1'
#
loop_
_entity.id
_entity.type
_entity.pdbx_description
1 polymer ?
#
loop_
_entity_poly.entity_id
_entity_poly.type
_entity_poly.pdbx_seq_one_letter_code
_entity_poly.pdbx_strand_id
1 'polypeptide(L)'
;YLEYTHTQTFPAWIKELTSLEFVHVESKFTSPMVVLPDDMFDDMSALTFIHFAVFIPMTKLPSFDGLTNLKSLTLAVFLLLEEVPSFDKLYSLERLVLAAIPAMNSLPDFSHIKDLKSFATADRGAWCCNGFLGDCDLRDGKCGVHPVWGTPAATCLGPDSTIATPATLAAVKKFSETTCGVVLEPGAMEGPPTPELMAPYNGTMWKQCGWPGGVEAMCYNARFMGITCSTNKYPIEMRRQQIARGVGDRCDPAIEAWLGCKTT
;
A
#
# COMPACT_ATOMS: atom_id res chain seq x y z
N TYR A 1 17.54 -10.06 4.02
CA TYR A 1 16.34 -10.23 3.19
C TYR A 1 15.43 -11.21 3.89
N LEU A 2 14.24 -10.79 4.30
CA LEU A 2 13.21 -11.60 4.92
C LEU A 2 11.90 -11.29 4.20
N GLU A 3 11.23 -12.28 3.63
CA GLU A 3 9.99 -12.09 2.86
C GLU A 3 8.92 -13.08 3.34
N TYR A 4 7.68 -12.61 3.46
CA TYR A 4 6.57 -13.33 4.08
C TYR A 4 6.96 -14.02 5.40
N THR A 5 7.67 -13.30 6.26
CA THR A 5 8.11 -13.84 7.55
C THR A 5 6.99 -13.83 8.60
N HIS A 6 7.06 -14.76 9.55
CA HIS A 6 6.30 -14.73 10.82
C HIS A 6 7.01 -13.89 11.90
N THR A 7 8.15 -13.27 11.59
CA THR A 7 8.86 -12.36 12.51
C THR A 7 7.95 -11.19 12.86
N GLN A 8 7.56 -11.11 14.13
CA GLN A 8 6.75 -9.99 14.63
C GLN A 8 7.61 -8.87 15.23
N THR A 9 8.83 -9.21 15.69
CA THR A 9 9.77 -8.30 16.35
C THR A 9 11.19 -8.65 15.94
N PHE A 10 12.07 -7.67 15.81
CA PHE A 10 13.51 -7.95 15.78
C PHE A 10 14.08 -8.11 17.19
N PRO A 11 15.11 -8.94 17.34
CA PRO A 11 15.83 -9.02 18.60
C PRO A 11 16.57 -7.70 18.87
N ALA A 12 16.72 -7.33 20.14
CA ALA A 12 17.36 -6.08 20.54
C ALA A 12 18.81 -5.93 20.04
N TRP A 13 19.51 -7.03 19.80
CA TRP A 13 20.89 -7.01 19.27
C TRP A 13 20.97 -6.62 17.79
N ILE A 14 19.85 -6.45 17.07
CA ILE A 14 19.88 -6.07 15.64
C ILE A 14 20.65 -4.76 15.40
N LYS A 15 20.69 -3.85 16.38
CA LYS A 15 21.48 -2.62 16.36
C LYS A 15 22.99 -2.85 16.24
N GLU A 16 23.48 -4.03 16.62
CA GLU A 16 24.89 -4.41 16.50
C GLU A 16 25.31 -4.64 15.04
N LEU A 17 24.35 -4.73 14.10
CA LEU A 17 24.61 -4.88 12.66
C LEU A 17 24.99 -3.55 11.99
N THR A 18 26.01 -2.87 12.52
CA THR A 18 26.43 -1.52 12.09
C THR A 18 27.00 -1.45 10.66
N SER A 19 27.37 -2.59 10.09
CA SER A 19 27.86 -2.72 8.70
C SER A 19 26.76 -3.16 7.71
N LEU A 20 25.50 -3.20 8.13
CA LEU A 20 24.39 -3.60 7.26
C LEU A 20 24.13 -2.53 6.20
N GLU A 21 24.23 -2.90 4.92
CA GLU A 21 24.00 -1.96 3.80
C GLU A 21 22.58 -2.02 3.24
N PHE A 22 21.91 -3.16 3.40
CA PHE A 22 20.58 -3.42 2.85
C PHE A 22 19.72 -4.17 3.86
N VAL A 23 18.52 -3.65 4.11
CA VAL A 23 17.49 -4.36 4.87
C VAL A 23 16.18 -4.38 4.08
N HIS A 24 15.67 -5.59 3.86
CA HIS A 24 14.38 -5.81 3.25
C HIS A 24 13.63 -6.83 4.09
N VAL A 25 12.46 -6.41 4.58
CA VAL A 25 11.57 -7.17 5.45
C VAL A 25 10.15 -7.00 4.94
N GLU A 26 9.56 -8.09 4.49
CA GLU A 26 8.13 -8.20 4.21
C GLU A 26 7.54 -9.24 5.16
N SER A 27 6.56 -8.84 5.96
CA SER A 27 5.88 -9.76 6.87
C SER A 27 4.53 -10.23 6.31
N LYS A 28 3.84 -11.14 7.00
CA LYS A 28 2.52 -11.63 6.57
C LYS A 28 1.40 -10.79 7.15
N PHE A 29 0.33 -10.59 6.39
CA PHE A 29 -0.91 -9.98 6.90
C PHE A 29 -1.48 -10.72 8.12
N THR A 30 -1.29 -12.05 8.19
CA THR A 30 -1.78 -12.90 9.30
C THR A 30 -0.85 -12.92 10.52
N SER A 31 0.38 -12.43 10.38
CA SER A 31 1.36 -12.35 11.48
C SER A 31 2.33 -11.20 11.19
N PRO A 32 1.86 -9.94 11.24
CA PRO A 32 2.66 -8.82 10.80
C PRO A 32 3.76 -8.48 11.82
N MET A 33 4.78 -7.75 11.38
CA MET A 33 5.66 -7.04 12.30
C MET A 33 4.86 -6.01 13.10
N VAL A 34 5.12 -5.97 14.41
CA VAL A 34 4.37 -5.13 15.35
C VAL A 34 5.22 -4.04 15.98
N VAL A 35 6.53 -4.26 16.12
CA VAL A 35 7.45 -3.29 16.71
C VAL A 35 8.87 -3.46 16.15
N LEU A 36 9.57 -2.35 15.98
CA LEU A 36 11.02 -2.28 15.76
C LEU A 36 11.67 -1.71 17.04
N PRO A 37 12.86 -2.16 17.45
CA PRO A 37 13.58 -1.54 18.56
C PRO A 37 13.85 -0.06 18.29
N ASP A 38 13.60 0.80 19.29
CA ASP A 38 13.69 2.27 19.15
C ASP A 38 15.11 2.75 18.79
N ASP A 39 16.13 2.01 19.22
CA ASP A 39 17.56 2.29 19.01
C ASP A 39 18.16 1.50 17.84
N MET A 40 17.33 0.86 17.02
CA MET A 40 17.78 -0.03 15.93
C MET A 40 18.68 0.71 14.93
N PHE A 41 18.41 1.97 14.64
CA PHE A 41 19.06 2.72 13.56
C PHE A 41 20.14 3.69 14.03
N ASP A 42 20.38 3.83 15.33
CA ASP A 42 21.27 4.86 15.91
C ASP A 42 22.68 4.84 15.30
N ASP A 43 23.24 3.64 15.10
CA ASP A 43 24.60 3.44 14.58
C ASP A 43 24.63 2.75 13.19
N MET A 44 23.55 2.83 12.41
CA MET A 44 23.41 2.16 11.09
C MET A 44 23.79 3.05 9.90
N SER A 45 24.88 3.79 10.01
CA SER A 45 25.33 4.71 8.94
C SER A 45 25.72 4.00 7.64
N ALA A 46 26.04 2.70 7.66
CA ALA A 46 26.33 1.92 6.45
C ALA A 46 25.06 1.60 5.64
N LEU A 47 23.87 1.75 6.22
CA LEU A 47 22.61 1.35 5.59
C LEU A 47 22.25 2.31 4.46
N THR A 48 22.09 1.76 3.26
CA THR A 48 21.79 2.52 2.04
C THR A 48 20.40 2.21 1.48
N PHE A 49 19.81 1.07 1.83
CA PHE A 49 18.50 0.64 1.35
C PHE A 49 17.65 0.06 2.49
N ILE A 50 16.45 0.61 2.65
CA ILE A 50 15.39 0.05 3.50
C ILE A 50 14.19 -0.26 2.61
N HIS A 51 13.68 -1.48 2.72
CA HIS A 51 12.36 -1.85 2.25
C HIS A 51 11.61 -2.58 3.37
N PHE A 52 10.59 -1.94 3.91
CA PHE A 52 9.67 -2.54 4.87
C PHE A 52 8.28 -2.65 4.29
N ALA A 53 7.70 -3.85 4.37
CA ALA A 53 6.36 -4.14 3.89
C ALA A 53 5.54 -4.92 4.94
N VAL A 54 4.26 -4.57 5.06
CA VAL A 54 3.27 -5.24 5.92
C VAL A 54 3.52 -5.02 7.41
N PHE A 55 3.65 -3.78 7.86
CA PHE A 55 3.83 -3.43 9.27
C PHE A 55 2.53 -2.84 9.83
N ILE A 56 1.43 -3.59 9.67
CA ILE A 56 0.06 -3.11 9.81
C ILE A 56 -0.23 -2.42 11.16
N PRO A 57 0.06 -3.03 12.33
CA PRO A 57 -0.33 -2.45 13.61
C PRO A 57 0.66 -1.40 14.11
N MET A 58 1.75 -1.14 13.39
CA MET A 58 2.79 -0.22 13.80
C MET A 58 2.33 1.22 13.63
N THR A 59 2.33 1.98 14.72
CA THR A 59 1.94 3.40 14.72
C THR A 59 3.12 4.36 14.61
N LYS A 60 4.33 3.88 14.93
CA LYS A 60 5.57 4.66 14.96
C LYS A 60 6.77 3.85 14.50
N LEU A 61 7.75 4.52 13.90
CA LEU A 61 9.03 3.96 13.50
C LEU A 61 10.16 4.50 14.39
N PRO A 62 11.28 3.76 14.56
CA PRO A 62 12.49 4.26 15.20
C PRO A 62 13.06 5.48 14.47
N SER A 63 13.86 6.30 15.15
CA SER A 63 14.49 7.48 14.53
C SER A 63 15.34 7.10 13.32
N PHE A 64 15.38 7.99 12.32
CA PHE A 64 16.23 7.84 11.13
C PHE A 64 17.55 8.60 11.23
N ASP A 65 17.87 9.17 12.40
CA ASP A 65 19.03 10.06 12.56
C ASP A 65 20.39 9.39 12.27
N GLY A 66 20.53 8.10 12.57
CA GLY A 66 21.74 7.33 12.28
C GLY A 66 21.88 6.89 10.81
N LEU A 67 20.85 7.08 9.99
CA LEU A 67 20.77 6.60 8.60
C LEU A 67 21.36 7.59 7.58
N THR A 68 22.53 8.16 7.88
CA THR A 68 23.08 9.30 7.14
C THR A 68 23.43 9.02 5.67
N ASN A 69 23.62 7.75 5.30
CA ASN A 69 23.91 7.33 3.92
C ASN A 69 22.72 6.66 3.22
N LEU A 70 21.52 6.71 3.79
CA LEU A 70 20.34 6.08 3.21
C LEU A 70 20.02 6.70 1.85
N LYS A 71 19.97 5.86 0.80
CA LYS A 71 19.69 6.26 -0.59
C LYS A 71 18.27 5.91 -1.02
N SER A 72 17.70 4.85 -0.47
CA SER A 72 16.37 4.38 -0.84
C SER A 72 15.58 3.97 0.40
N LEU A 73 14.38 4.54 0.52
CA LEU A 73 13.41 4.18 1.55
C LEU A 73 12.10 3.77 0.90
N THR A 74 11.69 2.53 1.13
CA THR A 74 10.37 2.02 0.76
C THR A 74 9.63 1.57 2.01
N LEU A 75 8.48 2.20 2.27
CA LEU A 75 7.54 1.80 3.30
C LEU A 75 6.22 1.40 2.64
N ALA A 76 5.80 0.16 2.82
CA ALA A 76 4.60 -0.40 2.21
C ALA A 76 3.68 -1.04 3.24
N VAL A 77 2.37 -0.80 3.14
CA VAL A 77 1.33 -1.41 3.97
C VAL A 77 1.58 -1.14 5.46
N PHE A 78 1.58 0.14 5.81
CA PHE A 78 1.66 0.67 7.17
C PHE A 78 0.30 1.30 7.51
N LEU A 79 -0.69 0.47 7.82
CA LEU A 79 -2.09 0.93 7.89
C LEU A 79 -2.39 1.87 9.06
N LEU A 80 -1.61 1.77 10.15
CA LEU A 80 -1.78 2.57 11.36
C LEU A 80 -0.64 3.55 11.63
N LEU A 81 0.36 3.67 10.74
CA LEU A 81 1.47 4.59 10.92
C LEU A 81 0.96 6.03 10.88
N GLU A 82 1.16 6.75 11.96
CA GLU A 82 0.63 8.12 12.12
C GLU A 82 1.57 9.14 11.45
N GLU A 83 2.87 8.92 11.58
CA GLU A 83 3.93 9.76 11.05
C GLU A 83 5.18 8.93 10.75
N VAL A 84 6.00 9.40 9.82
CA VAL A 84 7.37 8.92 9.63
C VAL A 84 8.35 9.80 10.42
N PRO A 85 9.48 9.26 10.90
CA PRO A 85 10.53 10.03 11.55
C PRO A 85 11.07 11.17 10.66
N SER A 86 11.71 12.15 11.30
CA SER A 86 12.30 13.29 10.59
C SER A 86 13.33 12.85 9.54
N PHE A 87 13.39 13.61 8.43
CA PHE A 87 14.34 13.39 7.34
C PHE A 87 15.57 14.30 7.43
N ASP A 88 15.78 14.99 8.56
CA ASP A 88 16.84 15.99 8.75
C ASP A 88 18.27 15.44 8.54
N LYS A 89 18.46 14.13 8.72
CA LYS A 89 19.75 13.45 8.53
C LYS A 89 19.86 12.66 7.23
N LEU A 90 18.78 12.58 6.44
CA LEU A 90 18.72 11.79 5.21
C LEU A 90 19.26 12.54 3.99
N TYR A 91 20.47 13.11 4.11
CA TYR A 91 21.08 13.95 3.08
C TYR A 91 21.31 13.24 1.74
N SER A 92 21.45 11.91 1.79
CA SER A 92 21.74 11.03 0.65
C SER A 92 20.51 10.38 0.03
N LEU A 93 19.30 10.70 0.50
CA LEU A 93 18.09 10.05 0.01
C LEU A 93 17.82 10.41 -1.45
N GLU A 94 17.79 9.40 -2.31
CA GLU A 94 17.54 9.55 -3.75
C GLU A 94 16.17 9.03 -4.15
N ARG A 95 15.61 8.06 -3.41
CA ARG A 95 14.34 7.39 -3.73
C ARG A 95 13.47 7.23 -2.49
N LEU A 96 12.22 7.65 -2.59
CA LEU A 96 11.20 7.48 -1.57
C LEU A 96 9.95 6.82 -2.18
N VAL A 97 9.49 5.75 -1.56
CA VAL A 97 8.21 5.10 -1.90
C VAL A 97 7.39 4.91 -0.63
N LEU A 98 6.19 5.49 -0.61
CA LEU A 98 5.20 5.35 0.46
C LEU A 98 3.94 4.69 -0.12
N ALA A 99 3.69 3.43 0.16
CA ALA A 99 2.57 2.68 -0.42
C ALA A 99 1.61 2.19 0.67
N ALA A 100 0.32 2.45 0.51
CA ALA A 100 -0.72 2.00 1.45
C ALA A 100 -0.41 2.44 2.89
N ILE A 101 -0.34 3.76 3.11
CA ILE A 101 -0.10 4.38 4.42
C ILE A 101 -1.26 5.35 4.75
N PRO A 102 -2.50 4.85 4.82
CA PRO A 102 -3.70 5.66 4.80
C PRO A 102 -3.93 6.52 6.06
N ALA A 103 -3.24 6.20 7.18
CA ALA A 103 -3.35 6.94 8.43
C ALA A 103 -2.51 8.22 8.49
N MET A 104 -1.47 8.34 7.65
CA MET A 104 -0.62 9.53 7.59
C MET A 104 -1.37 10.70 6.94
N ASN A 105 -1.36 11.84 7.62
CA ASN A 105 -2.00 13.08 7.17
C ASN A 105 -1.02 14.10 6.56
N SER A 106 0.28 13.88 6.68
CA SER A 106 1.34 14.79 6.24
C SER A 106 2.56 14.02 5.73
N LEU A 107 3.46 14.72 5.05
CA LEU A 107 4.79 14.21 4.66
C LEU A 107 5.85 14.87 5.56
N PRO A 108 7.03 14.24 5.77
CA PRO A 108 8.12 14.89 6.50
C PRO A 108 8.75 16.00 5.67
N ASP A 109 9.55 16.87 6.30
CA ASP A 109 10.24 17.95 5.62
C ASP A 109 11.38 17.43 4.72
N PHE A 110 11.37 17.80 3.44
CA PHE A 110 12.40 17.41 2.48
C PHE A 110 13.54 18.43 2.34
N SER A 111 13.59 19.49 3.16
CA SER A 111 14.58 20.58 3.06
C SER A 111 16.04 20.12 3.13
N HIS A 112 16.31 18.97 3.77
CA HIS A 112 17.65 18.42 3.92
C HIS A 112 18.05 17.41 2.83
N ILE A 113 17.11 17.00 1.96
CA ILE A 113 17.38 16.07 0.88
C ILE A 113 18.00 16.82 -0.30
N LYS A 114 19.23 16.43 -0.70
CA LYS A 114 20.01 17.17 -1.70
C LYS A 114 19.65 16.83 -3.15
N ASP A 115 19.41 15.55 -3.45
CA ASP A 115 19.21 15.06 -4.83
C ASP A 115 18.16 13.94 -4.89
N LEU A 116 16.89 14.30 -4.62
CA LEU A 116 15.78 13.36 -4.75
C LEU A 116 15.53 13.06 -6.24
N LYS A 117 15.78 11.82 -6.64
CA LYS A 117 15.65 11.32 -8.02
C LYS A 117 14.28 10.70 -8.30
N SER A 118 13.62 10.16 -7.28
CA SER A 118 12.29 9.56 -7.39
C SER A 118 11.49 9.71 -6.11
N PHE A 119 10.22 10.07 -6.24
CA PHE A 119 9.26 10.05 -5.14
C PHE A 119 7.93 9.50 -5.65
N ALA A 120 7.45 8.44 -5.01
CA ALA A 120 6.14 7.87 -5.32
C ALA A 120 5.35 7.63 -4.04
N THR A 121 4.06 7.88 -4.12
CA THR A 121 3.08 7.49 -3.14
C THR A 121 2.00 6.68 -3.84
N ALA A 122 1.62 5.55 -3.27
CA ALA A 122 0.51 4.75 -3.77
C ALA A 122 -0.51 4.56 -2.67
N ASP A 123 -1.79 4.51 -3.05
CA ASP A 123 -2.88 4.10 -2.16
C ASP A 123 -3.11 5.01 -0.93
N ARG A 124 -3.94 6.04 -1.15
CA ARG A 124 -4.34 7.13 -0.23
C ARG A 124 -3.18 7.91 0.40
N GLY A 125 -3.04 9.16 -0.01
CA GLY A 125 -2.29 10.20 0.70
C GLY A 125 -3.22 11.34 1.09
N ALA A 126 -3.67 11.39 2.36
CA ALA A 126 -4.59 12.44 2.81
C ALA A 126 -3.96 13.85 2.70
N TRP A 127 -2.63 13.93 2.75
CA TRP A 127 -1.86 15.15 2.47
C TRP A 127 -2.19 15.81 1.12
N CYS A 128 -2.71 15.05 0.15
CA CYS A 128 -3.12 15.57 -1.15
C CYS A 128 -4.44 16.36 -1.14
N CYS A 129 -5.22 16.30 -0.07
CA CYS A 129 -6.57 16.86 -0.03
C CYS A 129 -6.97 17.47 1.32
N ASN A 130 -6.23 17.22 2.40
CA ASN A 130 -6.54 17.74 3.73
C ASN A 130 -6.01 19.15 4.00
N GLY A 131 -5.37 19.78 3.02
CA GLY A 131 -4.76 21.10 3.13
C GLY A 131 -3.26 21.11 3.49
N PHE A 132 -2.60 19.96 3.60
CA PHE A 132 -1.15 19.92 3.86
C PHE A 132 -0.32 20.50 2.71
N LEU A 133 -0.68 20.14 1.46
CA LEU A 133 0.01 20.58 0.25
C LEU A 133 -0.55 21.87 -0.36
N GLY A 134 -1.58 22.47 0.23
CA GLY A 134 -2.30 23.61 -0.35
C GLY A 134 -3.71 23.73 0.21
N ASP A 135 -4.68 23.99 -0.66
CA ASP A 135 -6.08 24.09 -0.24
C ASP A 135 -6.66 22.73 0.15
N CYS A 136 -7.53 22.73 1.16
CA CYS A 136 -8.26 21.53 1.54
C CYS A 136 -9.44 21.28 0.60
N ASP A 137 -9.55 20.05 0.07
CA ASP A 137 -10.69 19.56 -0.71
C ASP A 137 -11.14 18.19 -0.21
N LEU A 138 -12.08 18.18 0.74
CA LEU A 138 -12.67 16.95 1.29
C LEU A 138 -13.55 16.19 0.28
N ARG A 139 -13.76 16.70 -0.93
CA ARG A 139 -14.48 16.00 -2.01
C ARG A 139 -13.56 15.05 -2.78
N ASP A 140 -12.24 15.20 -2.67
CA ASP A 140 -11.28 14.26 -3.24
C ASP A 140 -11.43 12.89 -2.54
N GLY A 141 -11.54 11.82 -3.34
CA GLY A 141 -11.69 10.45 -2.83
C GLY A 141 -10.60 10.02 -1.86
N LYS A 142 -9.40 10.63 -1.91
CA LYS A 142 -8.30 10.39 -0.95
C LYS A 142 -8.64 10.82 0.48
N CYS A 143 -9.56 11.77 0.66
CA CYS A 143 -9.99 12.25 1.97
C CYS A 143 -11.28 11.56 2.46
N GLY A 144 -11.94 10.75 1.63
CA GLY A 144 -13.10 9.95 2.03
C GLY A 144 -12.76 8.76 2.92
N VAL A 145 -13.74 7.96 3.30
CA VAL A 145 -13.50 6.66 3.96
C VAL A 145 -12.77 5.75 2.97
N HIS A 146 -11.66 5.15 3.38
CA HIS A 146 -10.87 4.31 2.47
C HIS A 146 -11.67 3.06 2.08
N PRO A 147 -11.88 2.79 0.78
CA PRO A 147 -12.79 1.73 0.36
C PRO A 147 -12.24 0.32 0.58
N VAL A 148 -10.91 0.13 0.56
CA VAL A 148 -10.25 -1.15 0.91
C VAL A 148 -9.98 -1.28 2.42
N TRP A 149 -9.28 -0.33 3.04
CA TRP A 149 -8.82 -0.45 4.43
C TRP A 149 -9.83 0.00 5.49
N GLY A 150 -10.91 0.70 5.10
CA GLY A 150 -11.88 1.26 6.04
C GLY A 150 -11.36 2.44 6.88
N THR A 151 -10.16 2.96 6.59
CA THR A 151 -9.60 4.13 7.29
C THR A 151 -10.59 5.30 7.24
N PRO A 152 -10.87 5.97 8.39
CA PRO A 152 -11.84 7.06 8.45
C PRO A 152 -11.56 8.19 7.47
N ALA A 153 -12.59 8.99 7.15
CA ALA A 153 -12.41 10.20 6.35
C ALA A 153 -11.43 11.17 7.04
N ALA A 154 -10.60 11.83 6.24
CA ALA A 154 -9.71 12.87 6.73
C ALA A 154 -10.49 14.17 7.00
N THR A 155 -9.95 15.02 7.86
CA THR A 155 -10.44 16.38 8.09
C THR A 155 -9.44 17.39 7.56
N CYS A 156 -9.90 18.61 7.23
CA CYS A 156 -8.98 19.69 6.93
C CYS A 156 -8.07 19.97 8.12
N LEU A 157 -6.81 20.28 7.83
CA LEU A 157 -5.86 20.75 8.83
C LEU A 157 -6.35 22.06 9.47
N GLY A 158 -6.05 22.22 10.76
CA GLY A 158 -6.39 23.42 11.51
C GLY A 158 -5.44 24.59 11.19
N PRO A 159 -5.76 25.82 11.65
CA PRO A 159 -4.92 26.99 11.40
C PRO A 159 -3.51 26.89 11.99
N ASP A 160 -3.34 26.14 13.08
CA ASP A 160 -2.06 25.93 13.77
C ASP A 160 -1.31 24.68 13.28
N SER A 161 -1.84 23.96 12.29
CA SER A 161 -1.22 22.74 11.77
C SER A 161 0.02 23.05 10.93
N THR A 162 1.04 22.20 11.04
CA THR A 162 2.21 22.26 10.17
C THR A 162 1.83 21.90 8.74
N ILE A 163 2.12 22.80 7.80
CA ILE A 163 1.94 22.59 6.36
C ILE A 163 3.27 22.21 5.69
N ALA A 164 3.20 21.76 4.45
CA ALA A 164 4.39 21.40 3.67
C ALA A 164 5.37 22.57 3.53
N THR A 165 6.65 22.30 3.77
CA THR A 165 7.72 23.27 3.51
C THR A 165 7.88 23.54 2.01
N PRO A 166 8.51 24.66 1.61
CA PRO A 166 8.77 24.95 0.21
C PRO A 166 9.53 23.83 -0.52
N ALA A 167 10.47 23.15 0.17
CA ALA A 167 11.20 22.02 -0.39
C ALA A 167 10.29 20.81 -0.63
N THR A 168 9.41 20.51 0.34
CA THR A 168 8.45 19.40 0.24
C THR A 168 7.44 19.65 -0.89
N LEU A 169 6.91 20.88 -0.99
CA LEU A 169 6.03 21.29 -2.09
C LEU A 169 6.73 21.18 -3.46
N ALA A 170 8.00 21.61 -3.54
CA ALA A 170 8.78 21.51 -4.77
C ALA A 170 9.01 20.06 -5.20
N ALA A 171 9.26 19.15 -4.25
CA ALA A 171 9.41 17.74 -4.53
C ALA A 171 8.11 17.10 -5.01
N VAL A 172 6.98 17.35 -4.34
CA VAL A 172 5.68 16.85 -4.79
C VAL A 172 5.35 17.36 -6.19
N LYS A 173 5.62 18.65 -6.47
CA LYS A 173 5.43 19.23 -7.80
C LYS A 173 6.34 18.57 -8.85
N LYS A 174 7.59 18.28 -8.52
CA LYS A 174 8.54 17.59 -9.41
C LYS A 174 8.06 16.17 -9.77
N PHE A 175 7.37 15.50 -8.85
CA PHE A 175 6.89 14.12 -8.99
C PHE A 175 5.35 14.02 -8.96
N SER A 176 4.66 14.98 -9.57
CA SER A 176 3.19 15.10 -9.48
C SER A 176 2.43 13.89 -10.01
N GLU A 177 2.98 13.21 -11.02
CA GLU A 177 2.38 12.00 -11.61
C GLU A 177 2.32 10.81 -10.65
N THR A 178 3.16 10.81 -9.61
CA THR A 178 3.36 9.66 -8.72
C THR A 178 3.06 9.96 -7.25
N THR A 179 2.67 11.18 -6.88
CA THR A 179 2.58 11.61 -5.47
C THR A 179 1.16 11.87 -4.96
N CYS A 180 0.17 11.95 -5.86
CA CYS A 180 -1.25 12.06 -5.52
C CYS A 180 -2.10 11.18 -6.45
N GLY A 181 -1.70 9.91 -6.57
CA GLY A 181 -2.36 8.91 -7.41
C GLY A 181 -3.75 8.49 -6.89
N VAL A 182 -4.40 7.58 -7.62
CA VAL A 182 -5.71 7.05 -7.24
C VAL A 182 -5.67 6.24 -5.94
N VAL A 183 -6.79 6.22 -5.23
CA VAL A 183 -7.01 5.36 -4.06
C VAL A 183 -7.22 3.92 -4.55
N LEU A 184 -6.74 2.91 -3.82
CA LEU A 184 -7.05 1.53 -4.20
C LEU A 184 -8.51 1.23 -3.98
N GLU A 185 -9.09 0.53 -4.94
CA GLU A 185 -10.47 0.06 -4.91
C GLU A 185 -10.55 -1.43 -4.53
N PRO A 186 -11.68 -1.88 -3.97
CA PRO A 186 -11.92 -3.31 -3.72
C PRO A 186 -11.68 -4.16 -4.97
N GLY A 187 -10.91 -5.24 -4.81
CA GLY A 187 -10.53 -6.12 -5.92
C GLY A 187 -9.29 -5.66 -6.71
N ALA A 188 -8.76 -4.45 -6.45
CA ALA A 188 -7.46 -4.04 -6.99
C ALA A 188 -6.28 -4.76 -6.31
N MET A 189 -6.45 -5.14 -5.04
CA MET A 189 -5.53 -6.02 -4.31
C MET A 189 -6.27 -7.24 -3.77
N GLU A 190 -5.91 -8.41 -4.27
CA GLU A 190 -6.35 -9.70 -3.75
C GLU A 190 -5.16 -10.36 -3.03
N GLY A 191 -5.35 -10.63 -1.74
CA GLY A 191 -4.38 -11.35 -0.91
C GLY A 191 -4.34 -12.84 -1.25
N PRO A 192 -3.39 -13.59 -0.66
CA PRO A 192 -3.35 -15.03 -0.82
C PRO A 192 -4.64 -15.67 -0.25
N PRO A 193 -5.30 -16.55 -1.01
CA PRO A 193 -6.55 -17.16 -0.57
C PRO A 193 -6.30 -18.15 0.57
N THR A 194 -7.18 -18.16 1.57
CA THR A 194 -7.16 -19.18 2.64
C THR A 194 -8.03 -20.37 2.28
N PRO A 195 -7.82 -21.57 2.86
CA PRO A 195 -8.69 -22.72 2.65
C PRO A 195 -10.18 -22.40 2.88
N GLU A 196 -10.47 -21.59 3.89
CA GLU A 196 -11.83 -21.17 4.25
C GLU A 196 -12.45 -20.27 3.18
N LEU A 197 -11.66 -19.37 2.58
CA LEU A 197 -12.12 -18.50 1.50
C LEU A 197 -12.32 -19.27 0.18
N MET A 198 -11.56 -20.34 -0.05
CA MET A 198 -11.66 -21.15 -1.27
C MET A 198 -12.80 -22.19 -1.22
N ALA A 199 -13.08 -22.74 -0.04
CA ALA A 199 -14.01 -23.85 0.14
C ALA A 199 -15.40 -23.64 -0.51
N PRO A 200 -16.04 -22.44 -0.44
CA PRO A 200 -17.36 -22.23 -1.04
C PRO A 200 -17.39 -22.34 -2.57
N TYR A 201 -16.24 -22.18 -3.23
CA TYR A 201 -16.15 -22.09 -4.69
C TYR A 201 -15.66 -23.39 -5.33
N ASN A 202 -15.07 -24.29 -4.54
CA ASN A 202 -14.67 -25.64 -4.96
C ASN A 202 -13.97 -25.70 -6.34
N GLY A 203 -13.07 -24.74 -6.58
CA GLY A 203 -12.32 -24.65 -7.85
C GLY A 203 -13.15 -24.22 -9.08
N THR A 204 -14.37 -23.73 -8.91
CA THR A 204 -15.24 -23.30 -10.02
C THR A 204 -15.00 -21.83 -10.35
N MET A 205 -14.48 -21.54 -11.55
CA MET A 205 -14.32 -20.17 -12.04
C MET A 205 -15.64 -19.61 -12.61
N TRP A 206 -15.69 -18.29 -12.82
CA TRP A 206 -16.73 -17.54 -13.54
C TRP A 206 -18.11 -17.47 -12.86
N LYS A 207 -18.33 -18.25 -11.81
CA LYS A 207 -19.55 -18.21 -11.01
C LYS A 207 -19.71 -16.86 -10.31
N GLN A 208 -20.91 -16.28 -10.38
CA GLN A 208 -21.24 -15.10 -9.57
C GLN A 208 -21.19 -15.44 -8.09
N CYS A 209 -20.55 -14.60 -7.30
CA CYS A 209 -20.44 -14.75 -5.85
C CYS A 209 -20.97 -13.52 -5.12
N GLY A 210 -21.43 -13.71 -3.88
CA GLY A 210 -21.94 -12.60 -3.07
C GLY A 210 -20.80 -11.84 -2.38
N TRP A 211 -20.83 -10.51 -2.47
CA TRP A 211 -19.93 -9.62 -1.74
C TRP A 211 -20.73 -8.62 -0.88
N PRO A 212 -20.27 -8.29 0.34
CA PRO A 212 -20.92 -7.26 1.17
C PRO A 212 -21.12 -5.94 0.41
N GLY A 213 -22.31 -5.36 0.51
CA GLY A 213 -22.65 -4.13 -0.22
C GLY A 213 -23.15 -4.34 -1.66
N GLY A 214 -23.36 -5.60 -2.09
CA GLY A 214 -23.99 -5.91 -3.38
C GLY A 214 -23.11 -5.60 -4.60
N VAL A 215 -21.80 -5.47 -4.39
CA VAL A 215 -20.83 -5.27 -5.47
C VAL A 215 -20.79 -6.53 -6.34
N GLU A 216 -20.78 -6.33 -7.65
CA GLU A 216 -20.65 -7.42 -8.61
C GLU A 216 -19.31 -8.14 -8.42
N ALA A 217 -19.37 -9.45 -8.19
CA ALA A 217 -18.19 -10.25 -7.88
C ALA A 217 -18.26 -11.63 -8.55
N MET A 218 -17.08 -12.19 -8.83
CA MET A 218 -16.92 -13.43 -9.59
C MET A 218 -15.87 -14.34 -8.96
N CYS A 219 -16.10 -15.64 -9.01
CA CYS A 219 -15.12 -16.64 -8.65
C CYS A 219 -13.97 -16.60 -9.67
N TYR A 220 -12.78 -16.23 -9.23
CA TYR A 220 -11.64 -16.00 -10.11
C TYR A 220 -10.33 -16.45 -9.46
N ASN A 221 -9.37 -16.86 -10.28
CA ASN A 221 -8.03 -17.26 -9.87
C ASN A 221 -7.05 -16.10 -10.06
N ALA A 222 -7.21 -15.02 -9.28
CA ALA A 222 -6.29 -13.88 -9.38
C ALA A 222 -4.84 -14.32 -9.15
N ARG A 223 -3.95 -13.86 -10.03
CA ARG A 223 -2.50 -14.15 -9.99
C ARG A 223 -2.17 -15.66 -9.98
N PHE A 224 -3.03 -16.49 -10.60
CA PHE A 224 -2.91 -17.95 -10.61
C PHE A 224 -2.94 -18.60 -9.21
N MET A 225 -3.52 -17.90 -8.23
CA MET A 225 -3.77 -18.45 -6.90
C MET A 225 -5.05 -19.30 -6.89
N GLY A 226 -5.37 -19.88 -5.73
CA GLY A 226 -6.63 -20.58 -5.53
C GLY A 226 -7.86 -19.70 -5.79
N ILE A 227 -8.98 -20.33 -6.14
CA ILE A 227 -10.17 -19.63 -6.60
C ILE A 227 -10.96 -19.09 -5.41
N THR A 228 -11.14 -17.78 -5.40
CA THR A 228 -11.96 -17.05 -4.42
C THR A 228 -12.90 -16.07 -5.11
N CYS A 229 -13.84 -15.50 -4.35
CA CYS A 229 -14.66 -14.41 -4.84
C CYS A 229 -13.84 -13.13 -4.96
N SER A 230 -13.86 -12.55 -6.15
CA SER A 230 -13.17 -11.32 -6.49
C SER A 230 -14.18 -10.26 -6.93
N THR A 231 -14.06 -9.04 -6.41
CA THR A 231 -14.80 -7.86 -6.87
C THR A 231 -14.11 -7.14 -8.02
N ASN A 232 -13.03 -7.71 -8.57
CA ASN A 232 -12.28 -7.05 -9.63
C ASN A 232 -13.11 -7.01 -10.92
N LYS A 233 -13.46 -5.81 -11.37
CA LYS A 233 -14.25 -5.60 -12.59
C LYS A 233 -13.55 -6.05 -13.87
N TYR A 234 -12.22 -6.06 -13.90
CA TYR A 234 -11.47 -6.33 -15.13
C TYR A 234 -11.59 -7.80 -15.58
N PRO A 235 -11.40 -8.82 -14.71
CA PRO A 235 -11.71 -10.21 -15.06
C PRO A 235 -13.15 -10.45 -15.50
N ILE A 236 -14.12 -9.78 -14.85
CA ILE A 236 -15.55 -9.92 -15.17
C ILE A 236 -15.82 -9.42 -16.59
N GLU A 237 -15.36 -8.21 -16.92
CA GLU A 237 -15.53 -7.64 -18.27
C GLU A 237 -14.74 -8.44 -19.31
N MET A 238 -13.54 -8.90 -18.97
CA MET A 238 -12.75 -9.78 -19.83
C MET A 238 -13.54 -11.04 -20.20
N ARG A 239 -14.17 -11.71 -19.23
CA ARG A 239 -14.94 -12.93 -19.51
C ARG A 239 -16.20 -12.66 -20.33
N ARG A 240 -16.90 -11.54 -20.09
CA ARG A 240 -18.02 -11.08 -20.96
C ARG A 240 -17.58 -10.93 -22.41
N GLN A 241 -16.42 -10.31 -22.65
CA GLN A 241 -15.88 -10.13 -24.00
C GLN A 241 -15.47 -11.46 -24.65
N GLN A 242 -14.89 -12.39 -23.89
CA GLN A 242 -14.57 -13.74 -24.37
C GLN A 242 -15.81 -14.48 -24.86
N ILE A 243 -16.88 -14.48 -24.05
CA ILE A 243 -18.16 -15.10 -24.39
C ILE A 243 -18.76 -14.45 -25.65
N ALA A 244 -18.84 -13.12 -25.68
CA ALA A 244 -19.44 -12.39 -26.78
C ALA A 244 -18.72 -12.62 -28.12
N ARG A 245 -17.40 -12.84 -28.09
CA ARG A 245 -16.58 -13.08 -29.29
C ARG A 245 -16.37 -14.56 -29.60
N GLY A 246 -16.82 -15.47 -28.74
CA GLY A 246 -16.59 -16.91 -28.88
C GLY A 246 -15.10 -17.29 -28.83
N VAL A 247 -14.31 -16.62 -28.01
CA VAL A 247 -12.86 -16.88 -27.86
C VAL A 247 -12.53 -17.42 -26.46
N GLY A 248 -11.49 -18.27 -26.38
CA GLY A 248 -11.11 -18.93 -25.13
C GLY A 248 -11.97 -20.16 -24.83
N ASP A 249 -12.04 -20.54 -23.56
CA ASP A 249 -12.80 -21.72 -23.13
C ASP A 249 -14.30 -21.52 -23.33
N ARG A 250 -14.98 -22.57 -23.80
CA ARG A 250 -16.44 -22.61 -23.98
C ARG A 250 -17.11 -22.28 -22.65
N CYS A 251 -18.08 -21.36 -22.68
CA CYS A 251 -18.81 -20.98 -21.48
C CYS A 251 -19.83 -22.05 -21.06
N ASP A 252 -20.05 -22.15 -19.75
CA ASP A 252 -21.10 -22.96 -19.15
C ASP A 252 -22.34 -22.09 -18.87
N PRO A 253 -23.46 -22.29 -19.60
CA PRO A 253 -24.68 -21.50 -19.38
C PRO A 253 -25.26 -21.63 -17.95
N ALA A 254 -25.01 -22.73 -17.23
CA ALA A 254 -25.49 -22.89 -15.87
C ALA A 254 -24.76 -21.97 -14.87
N ILE A 255 -23.53 -21.58 -15.19
CA ILE A 255 -22.65 -20.79 -14.31
C ILE A 255 -22.52 -19.35 -14.82
N GLU A 256 -22.48 -19.18 -16.13
CA GLU A 256 -22.03 -17.96 -16.82
C GLU A 256 -23.16 -17.25 -17.57
N ALA A 257 -24.43 -17.63 -17.38
CA ALA A 257 -25.57 -16.93 -17.99
C ALA A 257 -25.58 -15.43 -17.63
N TRP A 258 -25.20 -15.09 -16.40
CA TRP A 258 -25.08 -13.71 -15.92
C TRP A 258 -23.96 -12.90 -16.62
N LEU A 259 -23.02 -13.59 -17.26
CA LEU A 259 -21.97 -13.01 -18.11
C LEU A 259 -22.36 -12.95 -19.59
N GLY A 260 -23.57 -13.38 -19.94
CA GLY A 260 -24.09 -13.40 -21.31
C GLY A 260 -23.94 -14.74 -22.04
N CYS A 261 -23.54 -15.81 -21.34
CA CYS A 261 -23.52 -17.14 -21.93
C CYS A 261 -24.95 -17.61 -22.24
N LYS A 262 -25.19 -18.13 -23.44
CA LYS A 262 -26.51 -18.61 -23.87
C LYS A 262 -26.50 -20.13 -23.95
N THR A 263 -27.60 -20.77 -23.55
CA THR A 263 -27.88 -22.16 -23.90
C THR A 263 -27.91 -22.27 -25.42
N THR A 264 -27.02 -23.11 -25.96
CA THR A 264 -26.97 -23.47 -27.38
C THR A 264 -27.89 -24.64 -27.64
#